data_AF-A0A967TIC8-F1
#
_entry.id   AF-A0A967TIC8-F1
#
_cell.length_a   1.000
_cell.length_b   1.000
_cell.length_c   1.000
_cell.angle_alpha   90.00
_cell.angle_beta   90.00
_cell.angle_gamma   90.00
#
_symmetry.space_group_name_H-M   'P 1'
#
loop_
_entity.id
_entity.type
_entity.pdbx_description
1 polymer ?
#
loop_
_entity_poly.entity_id
_entity_poly.type
_entity_poly.pdbx_seq_one_letter_code
_entity_poly.pdbx_strand_id
1 'polypeptide(L)'
;VRVHSERGRREYLLVSLVRGERELAAYPMGKGSGSVTAFSKADGFIALPRHTELLEAETAVNVQLLGEGLAPADLVSIGSHCVGLDLLL
;
A
#
# COMPACT_ATOMS: atom_id res chain seq x y z
N VAL A 1 2.44 -6.06 6.64
CA VAL A 1 0.99 -6.04 6.95
C VAL A 1 0.32 -7.15 6.16
N ARG A 2 -0.60 -7.91 6.76
CA ARG A 2 -1.38 -8.98 6.08
C ARG A 2 -2.64 -8.35 5.48
N VAL A 3 -3.01 -8.74 4.27
CA VAL A 3 -4.19 -8.20 3.57
C VAL A 3 -5.14 -9.33 3.22
N HIS A 4 -6.42 -9.16 3.58
CA HIS A 4 -7.50 -10.08 3.22
C HIS A 4 -8.19 -9.63 1.92
N SER A 5 -8.43 -10.55 1.00
CA SER A 5 -9.12 -10.34 -0.29
C SER A 5 -10.39 -11.18 -0.37
N GLU A 6 -11.41 -10.68 -1.06
CA GLU A 6 -12.71 -11.35 -1.15
C GLU A 6 -12.78 -12.39 -2.27
N ARG A 7 -13.24 -13.60 -1.92
CA ARG A 7 -13.29 -14.76 -2.80
C ARG A 7 -14.12 -14.51 -4.06
N GLY A 8 -13.53 -14.80 -5.23
CA GLY A 8 -14.22 -14.80 -6.52
C GLY A 8 -14.15 -13.49 -7.32
N ARG A 9 -13.59 -12.41 -6.76
CA ARG A 9 -13.37 -11.13 -7.45
C ARG A 9 -11.89 -10.84 -7.62
N ARG A 10 -11.53 -10.23 -8.77
CA ARG A 10 -10.17 -9.69 -8.94
C ARG A 10 -10.14 -8.39 -8.16
N GLU A 11 -9.20 -8.28 -7.24
CA GLU A 11 -9.07 -7.11 -6.40
C GLU A 11 -7.88 -6.27 -6.84
N TYR A 12 -8.06 -4.96 -6.86
CA TYR A 12 -7.00 -3.99 -7.09
C TYR A 12 -6.70 -3.30 -5.77
N LEU A 13 -5.61 -3.72 -5.14
CA LEU A 13 -5.17 -3.19 -3.87
C LEU A 13 -4.25 -1.99 -4.12
N LEU A 14 -4.69 -0.81 -3.71
CA LEU A 14 -3.85 0.40 -3.77
C LEU A 14 -2.70 0.30 -2.78
N VAL A 15 -1.52 0.75 -3.22
CA VAL A 15 -0.30 0.70 -2.41
C VAL A 15 0.45 2.02 -2.49
N SER A 16 1.14 2.34 -1.39
CA SER A 16 2.24 3.29 -1.41
C SER A 16 3.58 2.55 -1.40
N LEU A 17 4.52 3.02 -2.20
CA LEU A 17 5.85 2.47 -2.35
C LEU A 17 6.83 3.25 -1.49
N VAL A 18 7.46 2.55 -0.56
CA VAL A 18 8.40 3.11 0.40
C VAL A 18 9.79 2.61 0.09
N ARG A 19 10.79 3.49 0.17
CA ARG A 19 12.19 3.09 0.04
C ARG A 19 12.59 2.31 1.30
N GLY A 20 12.79 1.01 1.18
CA GLY A 20 13.44 0.20 2.22
C GLY A 20 14.97 0.29 2.11
N GLU A 21 15.68 -0.39 3.01
CA GLU A 21 17.15 -0.39 3.03
C GLU A 21 17.78 -0.96 1.76
N ARG A 22 17.10 -1.92 1.11
CA ARG A 22 17.60 -2.63 -0.07
C ARG A 22 16.66 -2.56 -1.27
N GLU A 23 15.36 -2.59 -1.02
CA GLU A 23 14.33 -2.70 -2.05
C GLU A 23 13.13 -1.80 -1.72
N LEU A 24 12.27 -1.59 -2.71
CA LEU A 24 10.99 -0.91 -2.49
C LEU A 24 10.03 -1.83 -1.77
N ALA A 25 9.36 -1.32 -0.73
CA ALA A 25 8.33 -2.01 0.00
C ALA A 25 6.95 -1.44 -0.38
N ALA A 26 6.01 -2.31 -0.73
CA ALA A 26 4.63 -1.94 -1.03
C ALA A 26 3.77 -2.03 0.24
N TYR A 27 3.26 -0.89 0.70
CA TYR A 27 2.36 -0.81 1.85
C TYR A 27 0.91 -0.62 1.40
N PRO A 28 -0.02 -1.47 1.85
CA PRO A 28 -1.42 -1.39 1.44
C PRO A 28 -2.09 -0.14 2.00
N MET A 29 -2.76 0.61 1.12
CA MET A 29 -3.61 1.72 1.50
C MET A 29 -5.02 1.15 1.73
N GLY A 30 -5.48 1.18 2.98
CA GLY A 30 -6.64 0.42 3.44
C GLY A 30 -7.94 0.60 2.64
N LYS A 31 -8.86 -0.36 2.76
CA LYS A 31 -10.16 -0.42 2.08
C LYS A 31 -11.22 0.41 2.83
N GLY A 32 -11.11 1.73 2.81
CA GLY A 32 -12.04 2.64 3.49
C GLY A 32 -12.95 3.44 2.55
N SER A 33 -13.91 4.20 3.12
CA SER A 33 -14.84 5.10 2.41
C SER A 33 -14.17 6.28 1.67
N GLY A 34 -12.85 6.41 1.78
CA GLY A 34 -12.03 7.40 1.07
C GLY A 34 -11.31 6.82 -0.15
N SER A 35 -11.90 5.88 -0.88
CA SER A 35 -11.27 5.16 -2.01
C SER A 35 -10.71 6.09 -3.09
N VAL A 36 -11.38 7.22 -3.37
CA VAL A 36 -10.86 8.24 -4.31
C VAL A 36 -9.65 8.98 -3.72
N THR A 37 -9.70 9.36 -2.43
CA THR A 37 -8.57 10.01 -1.76
C THR A 37 -7.36 9.09 -1.67
N ALA A 38 -7.58 7.80 -1.39
CA ALA A 38 -6.53 6.79 -1.39
C ALA A 38 -5.96 6.62 -2.80
N PHE A 39 -6.80 6.57 -3.84
CA PHE A 39 -6.36 6.49 -5.23
C PHE A 39 -5.49 7.68 -5.63
N SER A 40 -5.91 8.91 -5.31
CA SER A 40 -5.13 10.12 -5.62
C SER A 40 -3.77 10.21 -4.91
N LYS A 41 -3.58 9.44 -3.84
CA LYS A 41 -2.33 9.40 -3.06
C LYS A 41 -1.52 8.12 -3.27
N ALA A 42 -2.03 7.15 -4.04
CA ALA A 42 -1.37 5.88 -4.24
C ALA A 42 -0.30 6.00 -5.33
N ASP A 43 0.84 5.33 -5.10
CA ASP A 43 1.91 5.22 -6.10
C ASP A 43 1.53 4.21 -7.18
N GLY A 44 0.76 3.18 -6.81
CA GLY A 44 0.38 2.10 -7.69
C GLY A 44 -0.68 1.18 -7.10
N PHE A 45 -0.91 0.07 -7.77
CA PHE A 45 -1.79 -0.99 -7.29
C PHE A 45 -1.23 -2.39 -7.59
N ILE A 46 -1.68 -3.36 -6.80
CA ILE A 46 -1.44 -4.79 -7.01
C ILE A 46 -2.75 -5.42 -7.47
N ALA A 47 -2.70 -6.15 -8.59
CA ALA A 47 -3.82 -6.95 -9.07
C ALA A 47 -3.81 -8.34 -8.42
N LEU A 48 -4.65 -8.54 -7.41
CA LEU A 48 -4.78 -9.80 -6.71
C LEU A 48 -5.66 -10.78 -7.51
N PRO A 49 -5.17 -12.01 -7.80
CA PRO A 49 -5.98 -13.04 -8.42
C PRO A 49 -7.22 -13.39 -7.59
N ARG A 50 -8.28 -13.85 -8.27
CA ARG A 50 -9.59 -14.19 -7.64
C ARG A 50 -9.54 -15.26 -6.55
N HIS A 51 -8.44 -16.02 -6.49
CA HIS A 51 -8.22 -17.12 -5.55
C HIS A 51 -7.17 -16.78 -4.47
N THR A 52 -6.69 -15.55 -4.44
CA THR A 52 -5.74 -15.08 -3.43
C THR A 52 -6.52 -14.31 -2.38
N GLU A 53 -6.77 -14.95 -1.25
CA GLU A 53 -7.48 -14.35 -0.10
C GLU A 53 -6.54 -13.70 0.90
N LEU A 54 -5.25 -14.05 0.87
CA LEU A 54 -4.26 -13.56 1.80
C LEU A 54 -2.92 -13.37 1.07
N LEU A 55 -2.32 -12.20 1.27
CA LEU A 55 -0.90 -12.00 1.01
C LEU A 55 -0.15 -11.98 2.33
N GLU A 56 0.87 -12.84 2.44
CA GLU A 56 1.80 -12.79 3.55
C GLU A 56 2.75 -11.60 3.40
N ALA A 57 3.24 -11.10 4.53
CA ALA A 57 4.28 -10.09 4.52
C ALA A 57 5.50 -10.59 3.75
N GLU A 58 6.26 -9.67 3.15
CA GLU A 58 7.50 -9.97 2.38
C GLU A 58 7.27 -10.79 1.10
N THR A 59 6.02 -11.05 0.72
CA THR A 59 5.71 -11.64 -0.58
C THR A 59 6.12 -10.68 -1.69
N ALA A 60 6.94 -11.15 -2.62
CA ALA A 60 7.28 -10.40 -3.82
C ALA A 60 6.02 -10.18 -4.68
N VAL A 61 5.74 -8.93 -5.01
CA VAL A 61 4.54 -8.52 -5.75
C VAL A 61 4.92 -7.63 -6.92
N ASN A 62 4.14 -7.70 -7.98
CA ASN A 62 4.26 -6.78 -9.10
C ASN A 62 3.30 -5.60 -8.87
N VAL A 63 3.86 -4.39 -8.85
CA VAL A 63 3.10 -3.15 -8.65
C VAL A 63 2.99 -2.42 -9.97
N GLN A 64 1.76 -2.16 -10.40
CA GLN A 64 1.50 -1.29 -11.53
C GLN A 64 1.43 0.15 -11.04
N LEU A 65 2.35 0.99 -11.51
CA LEU A 65 2.38 2.42 -11.17
C LEU A 65 1.18 3.15 -11.79
N LEU A 66 0.63 4.12 -11.05
CA LEU A 66 -0.44 5.00 -11.54
C LEU A 66 0.09 6.22 -12.28
N GLY A 67 1.29 6.69 -11.94
CA GLY A 67 1.96 7.83 -12.59
C GLY A 67 3.12 7.40 -13.51
N GLU A 68 3.65 8.35 -14.29
CA GLU A 68 4.78 8.12 -15.21
C GLU A 68 6.13 7.92 -14.50
N GLY A 69 6.22 8.25 -13.21
CA GLY A 69 7.43 8.12 -12.41
C GLY A 69 7.14 7.80 -10.95
N LEU A 70 8.17 7.30 -10.25
CA LEU A 70 8.11 7.00 -8.84
C LEU A 70 8.95 8.01 -8.05
N ALA A 71 8.31 8.77 -7.17
CA ALA A 71 8.96 9.67 -6.23
C ALA A 71 8.51 9.30 -4.80
N PRO A 72 9.19 8.33 -4.14
CA PRO A 72 8.84 7.91 -2.79
C PRO A 72 8.99 9.06 -1.80
N ALA A 73 8.15 9.10 -0.77
CA ALA A 73 8.26 10.10 0.27
C ALA A 73 9.60 10.01 1.03
N ASP A 74 10.16 11.17 1.40
CA ASP A 74 11.41 11.26 2.18
C ASP A 74 11.21 10.83 3.65
N LEU A 75 9.97 10.86 4.14
CA LEU A 75 9.58 10.40 5.47
C LEU A 75 8.26 9.62 5.38
N VAL A 76 8.25 8.44 5.99
CA VAL A 76 7.06 7.60 6.08
C VAL A 76 6.83 7.19 7.53
N SER A 77 5.62 7.47 8.03
CA SER A 77 5.16 7.02 9.35
C SER A 77 3.94 6.12 9.17
N ILE A 78 4.05 4.87 9.60
CA ILE A 78 3.01 3.84 9.46
C ILE A 78 2.79 3.22 10.83
N GLY A 79 1.59 3.39 11.37
CA GLY A 79 1.23 2.88 12.70
C GLY A 79 -0.07 3.49 13.20
N SER A 80 -0.41 3.19 14.45
CA SER A 80 -1.49 3.88 15.16
C SER A 80 -1.08 5.31 15.53
N HIS A 81 -2.05 6.09 15.98
CA HIS A 81 -1.83 7.41 16.54
C HIS A 81 -0.71 7.39 17.61
N CYS A 82 0.25 8.30 17.49
CA CYS A 82 1.42 8.39 18.38
C CYS A 82 1.56 9.83 18.88
N VAL A 83 1.25 10.04 20.17
CA VAL A 83 1.33 11.36 20.82
C VAL A 83 2.75 11.96 20.74
N GLY A 84 3.78 11.11 20.77
CA GLY A 84 5.16 11.58 20.59
C GLY A 84 5.43 12.15 19.20
N LEU A 85 4.75 11.62 18.17
CA LEU A 85 4.84 12.16 16.81
C LEU A 85 4.14 13.51 16.70
N ASP A 86 3.01 13.69 17.39
CA ASP A 86 2.26 14.95 17.42
C ASP A 86 3.07 16.12 18.03
N LEU A 87 4.09 15.81 18.83
CA LEU A 87 5.00 16.81 19.42
C LEU A 87 6.18 17.16 18.51
N LEU A 88 6.48 16.31 17.52
CA LEU A 88 7.68 16.40 16.68
C LEU A 88 7.38 16.89 15.25
N LEU A 89 6.13 16.78 14.79
CA LEU A 89 5.63 17.26 13.49
C LEU A 89 4.67 18.43 13.68
#